data_AF-A0A7R9H041-F1
#
_entry.id   AF-A0A7R9H041-F1
#
_cell.length_a   1.000
_cell.length_b   1.000
_cell.length_c   1.000
_cell.angle_alpha   90.00
_cell.angle_beta   90.00
_cell.angle_gamma   90.00
#
_symmetry.space_group_name_H-M   'P 1'
#
loop_
_entity.id
_entity.type
_entity.pdbx_description
1 polymer ?
#
loop_
_entity_poly.entity_id
_entity_poly.type
_entity_poly.pdbx_seq_one_letter_code
_entity_poly.pdbx_strand_id
1 'polypeptide(L)'
;MCAMAEDRVQLGEELLARGDIEEGVEHLGNAVAVCGQPNQLLQVLQQTLPPQVFHLLLQRLPALGQRIVAQNSVNVSMMAEEDVE
;
A
#
# COMPACT_ATOMS: atom_id res chain seq x y z
N MET A 1 -15.53 1.31 -7.64
CA MET A 1 -14.24 0.76 -7.20
C MET A 1 -13.46 0.40 -8.47
N CYS A 2 -12.19 0.76 -8.58
CA CYS A 2 -11.44 0.52 -9.80
C CYS A 2 -11.33 -0.98 -10.04
N ALA A 3 -11.88 -1.49 -11.15
CA ALA A 3 -11.84 -2.91 -11.51
C ALA A 3 -10.40 -3.51 -11.54
N MET A 4 -9.37 -2.67 -11.64
CA MET A 4 -7.96 -3.06 -11.59
C MET A 4 -7.45 -3.50 -10.21
N ALA A 5 -8.14 -3.12 -9.13
CA ALA A 5 -7.73 -3.48 -7.77
C ALA A 5 -8.27 -4.85 -7.32
N GLU A 6 -9.45 -5.25 -7.85
CA GLU A 6 -10.09 -6.52 -7.48
C GLU A 6 -9.21 -7.72 -7.84
N ASP A 7 -8.67 -7.78 -9.06
CA ASP A 7 -7.83 -8.90 -9.52
C ASP A 7 -6.55 -9.07 -8.67
N ARG A 8 -5.92 -7.94 -8.29
CA ARG A 8 -4.71 -7.94 -7.46
C ARG A 8 -5.00 -8.31 -6.01
N VAL A 9 -6.15 -7.91 -5.48
CA VAL A 9 -6.57 -8.28 -4.13
C VAL A 9 -6.94 -9.76 -4.07
N GLN A 10 -7.69 -10.25 -5.05
CA GLN A 10 -8.10 -11.66 -5.12
C GLN A 10 -6.91 -12.61 -5.26
N LEU A 11 -5.93 -12.25 -6.10
CA LEU A 11 -4.70 -13.02 -6.22
C LEU A 11 -3.87 -12.98 -4.92
N GLY A 12 -3.81 -11.81 -4.27
CA GLY A 12 -3.17 -11.67 -2.97
C GLY A 12 -3.80 -12.55 -1.89
N GLU A 13 -5.12 -12.55 -1.80
CA GLU A 13 -5.89 -13.39 -0.88
C GLU A 13 -5.71 -14.90 -1.17
N GLU A 14 -5.64 -15.29 -2.44
CA GLU A 14 -5.40 -16.70 -2.80
C GLU A 14 -3.99 -17.17 -2.39
N LEU A 15 -2.96 -16.34 -2.59
CA LEU A 15 -1.59 -16.61 -2.14
C LEU A 15 -1.54 -16.71 -0.61
N LEU A 16 -2.22 -15.79 0.08
CA LEU A 16 -2.40 -15.83 1.53
C LEU A 16 -3.08 -17.11 2.02
N ALA A 17 -4.10 -17.59 1.31
CA ALA A 17 -4.80 -18.84 1.62
C ALA A 17 -3.93 -20.09 1.37
N ARG A 18 -2.99 -20.02 0.42
CA ARG A 18 -2.00 -21.09 0.15
C ARG A 18 -0.86 -21.12 1.18
N GLY A 19 -0.68 -20.04 1.95
CA GLY A 19 0.41 -19.86 2.91
C GLY A 19 1.56 -19.00 2.39
N ASP A 20 1.45 -18.49 1.16
CA ASP A 20 2.44 -17.62 0.51
C ASP A 20 2.21 -16.17 0.94
N ILE A 21 2.61 -15.87 2.18
CA ILE A 21 2.42 -14.54 2.78
C ILE A 21 3.24 -13.47 2.06
N GLU A 22 4.48 -13.78 1.66
CA GLU A 22 5.36 -12.80 1.01
C GLU A 22 4.79 -12.32 -0.33
N GLU A 23 4.38 -13.26 -1.18
CA GLU A 23 3.86 -12.98 -2.51
C GLU A 23 2.48 -12.31 -2.42
N GLY A 24 1.60 -12.80 -1.53
CA GLY A 24 0.28 -12.19 -1.31
C GLY A 24 0.35 -10.74 -0.84
N VAL A 25 1.27 -10.44 0.08
CA VAL A 25 1.55 -9.08 0.55
C VAL A 25 2.10 -8.19 -0.56
N GLU A 26 2.95 -8.70 -1.45
CA GLU A 26 3.48 -7.94 -2.58
C GLU A 26 2.37 -7.56 -3.57
N HIS A 27 1.47 -8.50 -3.91
CA HIS A 27 0.33 -8.25 -4.79
C HIS A 27 -0.64 -7.21 -4.21
N LEU A 28 -0.94 -7.31 -2.91
CA LEU A 28 -1.78 -6.34 -2.20
C LEU A 28 -1.14 -4.95 -2.12
N GLY A 29 0.16 -4.87 -1.82
CA GLY A 29 0.89 -3.61 -1.80
C GLY A 29 0.93 -2.94 -3.18
N ASN A 30 1.09 -3.73 -4.24
CA ASN A 30 0.96 -3.25 -5.61
C ASN A 30 -0.46 -2.74 -5.89
N ALA A 31 -1.51 -3.44 -5.45
CA ALA A 31 -2.90 -2.98 -5.57
C ALA A 31 -3.12 -1.62 -4.89
N VAL A 32 -2.55 -1.43 -3.69
CA VAL A 32 -2.54 -0.15 -2.96
C VAL A 32 -1.77 0.93 -3.71
N ALA A 33 -0.68 0.59 -4.39
CA ALA A 33 0.08 1.53 -5.21
C ALA A 33 -0.67 1.98 -6.48
N VAL A 34 -1.45 1.08 -7.12
CA VAL A 34 -2.28 1.45 -8.29
C VAL A 34 -3.54 2.20 -7.88
N CYS A 35 -4.02 1.91 -6.67
CA CYS A 35 -5.15 2.58 -6.08
C CYS A 35 -4.73 4.01 -5.73
N GLY A 36 -5.28 5.02 -6.42
CA GLY A 36 -5.05 6.43 -6.10
C GLY A 36 -5.51 6.86 -4.70
N GLN A 37 -6.05 5.95 -3.88
CA GLN A 37 -6.46 6.18 -2.50
C GLN A 37 -5.98 5.05 -1.56
N PRO A 38 -4.70 5.07 -1.14
CA PRO A 38 -4.14 4.03 -0.29
C PRO A 38 -4.84 3.92 1.06
N ASN A 39 -5.25 5.05 1.67
CA ASN A 39 -5.93 5.06 2.98
C ASN A 39 -7.27 4.32 2.99
N GLN A 40 -8.09 4.51 1.95
CA GLN A 40 -9.40 3.87 1.85
C GLN A 40 -9.24 2.36 1.66
N LEU A 41 -8.29 1.94 0.82
CA LEU A 41 -8.01 0.52 0.59
C LEU A 41 -7.35 -0.13 1.82
N LEU A 42 -6.44 0.57 2.51
CA LEU A 42 -5.84 0.11 3.77
C LEU A 42 -6.89 -0.17 4.84
N GLN A 43 -7.91 0.67 4.99
CA GLN A 43 -9.00 0.43 5.94
C GLN A 43 -9.78 -0.84 5.59
N VAL A 44 -10.09 -1.06 4.31
CA VAL A 44 -10.78 -2.28 3.87
C VAL A 44 -9.90 -3.52 4.08
N LEU A 45 -8.62 -3.43 3.74
CA LEU A 45 -7.65 -4.51 3.97
C LEU A 45 -7.48 -4.84 5.45
N GLN A 46 -7.52 -3.84 6.34
CA GLN A 46 -7.45 -4.07 7.78
C GLN A 46 -8.68 -4.83 8.33
N GLN A 47 -9.86 -4.64 7.73
CA GLN A 47 -11.08 -5.34 8.14
C GLN A 47 -11.21 -6.74 7.54
N THR A 48 -10.53 -7.00 6.43
CA THR A 48 -10.60 -8.27 5.69
C THR A 48 -9.44 -9.20 6.02
N LEU A 49 -8.25 -8.67 6.30
CA LEU A 49 -7.05 -9.45 6.59
C LEU A 49 -6.82 -9.64 8.09
N PRO A 50 -6.21 -10.76 8.49
CA PRO A 50 -5.70 -10.94 9.84
C PRO A 50 -4.65 -9.88 10.20
N PRO A 51 -4.58 -9.44 11.47
CA PRO A 51 -3.65 -8.40 11.90
C PRO A 51 -2.18 -8.74 11.65
N GLN A 52 -1.82 -10.03 11.66
CA GLN A 52 -0.46 -10.50 11.37
C GLN A 52 -0.04 -10.21 9.92
N VAL A 53 -0.94 -10.44 8.96
CA VAL A 53 -0.70 -10.20 7.54
C VAL A 53 -0.66 -8.70 7.26
N PHE A 54 -1.58 -7.95 7.86
CA PHE A 54 -1.64 -6.50 7.72
C PHE A 54 -0.35 -5.82 8.24
N HIS A 55 0.25 -6.34 9.32
CA HIS A 55 1.53 -5.84 9.83
C HIS A 55 2.68 -6.07 8.85
N LEU A 56 2.72 -7.24 8.19
CA LEU A 56 3.70 -7.55 7.15
C LEU A 56 3.53 -6.65 5.93
N LEU A 57 2.28 -6.40 5.52
CA LEU A 57 1.95 -5.43 4.48
C LEU A 57 2.46 -4.02 4.83
N LEU A 58 2.22 -3.56 6.07
CA LEU A 58 2.72 -2.28 6.56
C LEU A 58 4.25 -2.21 6.61
N GLN A 59 4.94 -3.32 6.81
CA GLN A 59 6.40 -3.36 6.83
C GLN A 59 7.00 -3.32 5.41
N ARG A 60 6.25 -3.81 4.42
CA ARG A 60 6.61 -3.74 2.98
C ARG A 60 6.18 -2.42 2.33
N LEU A 61 5.14 -1.77 2.87
CA LEU A 61 4.64 -0.49 2.38
C LEU A 61 5.68 0.64 2.38
N PRO A 62 6.63 0.80 3.30
CA PRO A 62 7.70 1.81 3.20
C PRO A 62 8.59 1.61 1.98
N ALA A 63 8.89 0.36 1.61
CA ALA A 63 9.69 0.03 0.43
C ALA A 63 8.93 0.34 -0.87
N LEU A 64 7.62 0.10 -0.89
CA LEU A 64 6.73 0.47 -2.00
C LEU A 64 6.37 1.97 -2.00
N GLY A 65 6.28 2.54 -0.80
CA GLY A 65 5.85 3.87 -0.46
C GLY A 65 6.90 4.93 -0.77
N GLN A 66 8.20 4.61 -0.75
CA GLN A 66 9.21 5.50 -1.33
C GLN A 66 8.96 5.75 -2.83
N ARG A 67 8.37 4.78 -3.55
CA ARG A 67 7.97 4.97 -4.95
C ARG A 67 6.65 5.77 -5.06
N ILE A 68 5.70 5.53 -4.16
CA ILE A 68 4.40 6.23 -4.15
C ILE A 68 4.54 7.68 -3.66
N VAL A 69 5.37 7.95 -2.64
CA VAL A 69 5.74 9.29 -2.15
C VAL A 69 6.52 10.02 -3.24
N ALA A 70 7.41 9.35 -4.00
CA ALA A 70 8.01 10.01 -5.17
C ALA A 70 6.99 10.37 -6.27
N GLN A 71 5.86 9.66 -6.37
CA GLN A 71 4.79 9.95 -7.34
C GLN A 71 3.69 10.88 -6.79
N ASN A 72 3.55 11.00 -5.47
CA ASN A 72 2.56 11.87 -4.81
C ASN A 72 3.18 13.11 -4.14
N SER A 73 4.51 13.20 -4.00
CA SER A 73 5.22 14.42 -3.55
C SER A 73 5.36 15.46 -4.66
N VAL A 74 4.28 15.69 -5.39
CA VAL A 74 3.94 17.02 -5.92
C VAL A 74 2.95 17.76 -5.02
N ASN A 75 2.58 17.23 -3.85
CA ASN A 75 1.66 17.93 -2.93
C ASN A 75 1.93 17.82 -1.41
N VAL A 76 3.18 17.61 -0.97
CA VAL A 76 3.55 17.95 0.42
C VAL A 76 4.67 18.99 0.40
N SER A 77 4.27 20.23 0.69
CA SER A 77 5.14 21.36 0.93
C SER A 77 6.23 20.99 1.94
N MET A 78 7.48 21.02 1.52
CA MET A 78 8.57 21.36 2.43
C MET A 78 8.61 22.88 2.50
N MET A 79 7.77 23.42 3.39
CA MET A 79 8.11 24.62 4.15
C MET A 79 8.92 24.14 5.34
N ALA A 80 10.24 24.37 5.29
CA ALA A 80 11.06 24.60 6.48
C ALA A 80 12.33 25.32 5.99
N GLU A 81 12.30 26.65 5.89
CA GLU A 81 12.92 27.65 6.80
C GLU A 81 14.43 27.78 6.58
N GLU A 82 14.90 28.94 6.09
CA GLU A 82 15.82 29.80 6.85
C GLU A 82 16.22 31.07 6.05
N ASP A 83 15.82 32.21 6.62
CA ASP A 83 16.35 33.55 6.41
C ASP A 83 17.88 33.54 6.63
N VAL A 84 18.67 34.15 5.72
CA VAL A 84 19.91 34.87 6.03
C VAL A 84 20.44 35.61 4.77
N GLU A 85 20.44 36.94 4.92
CA GLU A 85 21.17 38.04 4.22
C GLU A 85 20.89 38.37 2.75
#